data_AF-A0A067BYE7-F1
#
_entry.id   AF-A0A067BYE7-F1
#
_cell.length_a   1.000
_cell.length_b   1.000
_cell.length_c   1.000
_cell.angle_alpha   90.00
_cell.angle_beta   90.00
_cell.angle_gamma   90.00
#
_symmetry.space_group_name_H-M   'P 1'
#
loop_
_entity.id
_entity.type
_entity.pdbx_description
1 polymer ?
#
loop_
_entity_poly.entity_id
_entity_poly.type
_entity_poly.pdbx_seq_one_letter_code
_entity_poly.pdbx_strand_id
1 'polypeptide(L)'
;MWFRTFFSSGLSKFVLTDKSPRGDGHGNRTPVSQIWYRILSNLVAAVLVALSLAALAVVVAQGTFQREDVQYHDQGKAAYWNSHGASCKLDHAGWVPHSCSAIEVNTTTNAVAWNAIGANVAARLAIPAGATYSVSTCWMGATPEIGWASLQLLIGYDYFPTCCPQKDGAASNAY
;
A
#
# COMPACT_ATOMS: atom_id res chain seq x y z
N MET A 1 5.72 24.69 -8.93
CA MET A 1 4.87 24.64 -10.14
C MET A 1 5.69 25.12 -11.34
N TRP A 2 6.38 24.22 -12.06
CA TRP A 2 7.24 24.63 -13.18
C TRP A 2 7.40 23.53 -14.23
N PHE A 3 6.28 23.01 -14.75
CA PHE A 3 6.27 21.98 -15.80
C PHE A 3 5.09 22.16 -16.75
N ARG A 4 4.96 23.32 -17.40
CA ARG A 4 3.89 23.53 -18.41
C ARG A 4 4.30 24.16 -19.73
N THR A 5 5.57 24.47 -19.98
CA THR A 5 5.92 25.36 -21.12
C THR A 5 6.73 24.75 -22.25
N PHE A 6 6.98 23.43 -22.28
CA PHE A 6 7.83 22.83 -23.33
C PHE A 6 7.14 22.02 -24.43
N PHE A 7 5.81 21.88 -24.42
CA PHE A 7 5.10 21.05 -25.42
C PHE A 7 4.26 21.79 -26.48
N SER A 8 4.34 23.13 -26.58
CA SER A 8 3.37 23.89 -27.41
C SER A 8 3.83 24.28 -28.82
N SER A 9 5.12 24.22 -29.17
CA SER A 9 5.61 24.87 -30.41
C SER A 9 6.02 23.96 -31.57
N GLY A 10 5.91 22.63 -31.44
CA GLY A 10 6.35 21.68 -32.49
C GLY A 10 5.25 21.06 -33.35
N LEU A 11 4.00 21.04 -32.90
CA LEU A 11 2.94 20.22 -33.49
C LEU A 11 2.04 20.93 -34.51
N SER A 12 2.19 22.25 -34.68
CA SER A 12 1.26 23.04 -35.49
C SER A 12 1.57 23.08 -37.00
N LYS A 13 2.70 22.51 -37.45
CA LYS A 13 3.07 22.54 -38.89
C LYS A 13 2.58 21.35 -39.72
N PHE A 14 1.94 20.35 -39.10
CA PHE A 14 1.48 19.15 -39.83
C PHE A 14 -0.04 19.03 -39.99
N VAL A 15 -0.84 20.00 -39.54
CA VAL A 15 -2.31 19.83 -39.44
C VAL A 15 -3.12 20.57 -40.50
N LEU A 16 -2.56 21.47 -41.33
CA LEU A 16 -3.37 22.16 -42.35
C LEU A 16 -2.65 22.26 -43.69
N THR A 17 -2.82 21.24 -44.52
CA THR A 17 -2.78 21.41 -45.98
C THR A 17 -3.79 20.46 -46.60
N ASP A 18 -5.08 20.76 -46.41
CA ASP A 18 -6.14 20.22 -47.24
C ASP A 18 -6.11 20.97 -48.58
N LYS A 19 -5.25 20.48 -49.48
CA LYS A 19 -5.25 20.90 -50.87
C LYS A 19 -6.08 19.87 -51.62
N SER A 20 -7.39 20.09 -51.71
CA SER A 20 -8.27 19.32 -52.59
C SER A 20 -7.93 19.65 -54.05
N PRO A 21 -7.47 18.70 -54.88
CA PRO A 21 -7.50 18.84 -56.32
C PRO A 21 -8.76 18.12 -56.81
N ARG A 22 -9.76 18.89 -57.25
CA ARG A 22 -10.71 18.39 -58.24
C ARG A 22 -9.90 18.11 -59.52
N GLY A 23 -9.75 16.85 -59.87
CA GLY A 23 -9.01 16.41 -61.06
C GLY A 23 -9.10 14.90 -61.21
N ASP A 24 -9.76 14.49 -62.29
CA ASP A 24 -10.16 13.13 -62.63
C ASP A 24 -9.00 12.13 -62.78
N GLY A 25 -9.30 10.86 -62.50
CA GLY A 25 -8.62 9.72 -63.14
C GLY A 25 -7.35 9.17 -62.46
N HIS A 26 -7.38 7.86 -62.23
CA HIS A 26 -6.25 6.95 -61.97
C HIS A 26 -5.57 6.95 -60.58
N GLY A 27 -5.78 5.85 -59.86
CA GLY A 27 -4.80 5.28 -58.94
C GLY A 27 -4.79 5.86 -57.53
N ASN A 28 -5.79 5.51 -56.73
CA ASN A 28 -5.88 5.84 -55.31
C ASN A 28 -4.74 5.15 -54.50
N ARG A 29 -3.52 5.68 -54.57
CA ARG A 29 -2.37 5.22 -53.77
C ARG A 29 -2.19 6.18 -52.60
N THR A 30 -2.49 5.71 -51.39
CA THR A 30 -2.12 6.41 -50.16
C THR A 30 -0.64 6.80 -50.20
N PRO A 31 -0.28 8.07 -49.91
CA PRO A 31 1.11 8.50 -49.96
C PRO A 31 1.93 7.66 -48.99
N VAL A 32 3.04 7.11 -49.48
CA VAL A 32 3.90 6.14 -48.77
C VAL A 32 4.31 6.65 -47.37
N SER A 33 4.44 7.96 -47.20
CA SER A 33 4.72 8.60 -45.91
C SER A 33 3.65 8.37 -44.84
N GLN A 34 2.36 8.37 -45.20
CA GLN A 34 1.26 8.11 -44.25
C GLN A 34 1.24 6.65 -43.80
N ILE A 35 1.63 5.71 -44.67
CA ILE A 35 1.75 4.29 -44.33
C ILE A 35 2.88 4.11 -43.29
N TRP A 36 4.06 4.67 -43.55
CA TRP A 36 5.19 4.61 -42.62
C TRP A 36 4.90 5.27 -41.28
N TYR A 37 4.20 6.41 -41.28
CA TYR A 37 3.80 7.08 -40.04
C TYR A 37 2.90 6.19 -39.16
N ARG A 38 1.93 5.50 -39.75
CA ARG A 38 1.05 4.57 -39.02
C ARG A 38 1.82 3.38 -38.47
N ILE A 39 2.74 2.81 -39.24
CA ILE A 39 3.57 1.69 -38.80
C ILE A 39 4.47 2.12 -37.64
N LEU A 40 5.16 3.25 -37.77
CA LEU A 40 6.04 3.77 -36.73
C LEU A 40 5.26 4.12 -35.45
N SER A 41 4.10 4.76 -35.58
CA SER A 41 3.25 5.13 -34.44
C SER A 41 2.76 3.90 -33.67
N ASN A 42 2.32 2.85 -34.37
CA ASN A 42 1.92 1.60 -33.73
C ASN A 42 3.10 0.87 -33.08
N LEU A 43 4.27 0.89 -33.72
CA LEU A 43 5.49 0.29 -33.14
C LEU A 43 5.90 1.02 -31.85
N VAL A 44 5.92 2.35 -31.87
CA VAL A 44 6.22 3.16 -30.68
C VAL A 44 5.21 2.90 -29.57
N ALA A 45 3.92 2.83 -29.90
CA ALA A 45 2.88 2.52 -28.92
C ALA A 45 3.11 1.13 -28.27
N ALA A 46 3.41 0.11 -29.07
CA ALA A 46 3.68 -1.24 -28.58
C ALA A 46 4.92 -1.27 -27.67
N VAL A 47 5.99 -0.55 -28.04
CA VAL A 47 7.20 -0.43 -27.21
C VAL A 47 6.90 0.26 -25.88
N LEU A 48 6.13 1.34 -25.88
CA LEU A 48 5.77 2.04 -24.65
C LEU A 48 4.93 1.16 -23.71
N VAL A 49 4.01 0.36 -24.25
CA VAL A 49 3.24 -0.62 -23.47
C VAL A 49 4.16 -1.73 -22.92
N ALA A 50 5.09 -2.25 -23.71
CA ALA A 50 6.04 -3.25 -23.24
C ALA A 50 6.95 -2.70 -22.12
N LEU A 51 7.43 -1.46 -22.27
CA LEU A 51 8.25 -0.79 -21.26
C LEU A 51 7.47 -0.51 -19.97
N SER A 52 6.19 -0.14 -20.05
CA SER A 52 5.38 0.09 -18.84
C SER A 52 5.14 -1.21 -18.06
N LEU A 53 4.88 -2.32 -18.76
CA LEU A 53 4.75 -3.64 -18.15
C LEU A 53 6.07 -4.12 -17.55
N ALA A 54 7.19 -3.91 -18.24
CA ALA A 54 8.51 -4.24 -17.71
C ALA A 54 8.85 -3.43 -16.45
N ALA A 55 8.57 -2.12 -16.47
CA ALA A 55 8.75 -1.25 -15.31
C ALA A 55 7.88 -1.71 -14.12
N LEU A 56 6.61 -2.07 -14.37
CA LEU A 56 5.74 -2.64 -13.34
C LEU A 56 6.33 -3.93 -12.75
N ALA A 57 6.80 -4.85 -13.60
CA ALA A 57 7.41 -6.09 -13.15
C ALA A 57 8.66 -5.83 -12.28
N VAL A 58 9.50 -4.87 -12.65
CA VAL A 58 10.66 -4.45 -11.84
C VAL A 58 10.22 -3.88 -10.49
N VAL A 59 9.23 -2.97 -10.48
CA VAL A 59 8.71 -2.34 -9.26
C VAL A 59 8.11 -3.39 -8.31
N VAL A 60 7.40 -4.38 -8.84
CA VAL A 60 6.88 -5.53 -8.07
C VAL A 60 8.03 -6.40 -7.54
N ALA A 61 9.01 -6.74 -8.39
CA ALA A 61 10.13 -7.61 -8.02
C ALA A 61 11.06 -6.98 -6.97
N GLN A 62 11.21 -5.65 -7.00
CA GLN A 62 11.93 -4.87 -5.99
C GLN A 62 11.20 -4.81 -4.64
N GLY A 63 10.02 -5.39 -4.52
CA GLY A 63 9.29 -5.42 -3.26
C GLY A 63 8.86 -4.03 -2.80
N THR A 64 8.64 -3.07 -3.70
CA THR A 64 8.16 -1.71 -3.32
C THR A 64 6.80 -1.74 -2.61
N PHE A 65 6.05 -2.85 -2.73
CA PHE A 65 4.83 -3.12 -1.96
C PHE A 65 5.10 -3.67 -0.55
N GLN A 66 6.33 -4.07 -0.20
CA GLN A 66 6.77 -4.29 1.18
C GLN A 66 7.00 -2.93 1.84
N ARG A 67 5.92 -2.16 1.96
CA ARG A 67 5.94 -0.89 2.67
C ARG A 67 5.98 -1.17 4.16
N GLU A 68 7.19 -1.21 4.71
CA GLU A 68 7.41 -0.92 6.13
C GLU A 68 7.42 0.60 6.26
N ASP A 69 6.24 1.21 6.23
CA ASP A 69 6.13 2.62 6.59
C ASP A 69 6.25 2.69 8.12
N VAL A 70 7.37 3.23 8.61
CA VAL A 70 7.53 3.55 10.02
C VAL A 70 6.65 4.76 10.29
N GLN A 71 5.35 4.52 10.45
CA GLN A 71 4.43 5.54 10.90
C GLN A 71 4.81 5.89 12.33
N TYR A 72 5.22 7.15 12.54
CA TYR A 72 5.45 7.67 13.86
C TYR A 72 4.11 7.77 14.58
N HIS A 73 3.81 6.77 15.38
CA HIS A 73 2.66 6.78 16.27
C HIS A 73 3.00 7.60 17.51
N ASP A 74 2.26 8.68 17.73
CA ASP A 74 2.45 9.56 18.89
C ASP A 74 2.12 8.79 20.18
N GLN A 75 3.15 8.28 20.84
CA GLN A 75 3.04 7.57 22.13
C GLN A 75 2.83 8.54 23.30
N GLY A 76 3.09 9.85 23.11
CA GLY A 76 2.94 10.89 24.13
C GLY A 76 1.51 11.35 24.37
N LYS A 77 0.62 11.09 23.41
CA LYS A 77 -0.79 11.47 23.51
C LYS A 77 -1.64 10.26 23.83
N ALA A 78 -1.65 9.87 25.09
CA ALA A 78 -2.47 8.74 25.57
C ALA A 78 -3.96 8.86 25.20
N ALA A 79 -4.49 10.08 25.02
CA ALA A 79 -5.86 10.31 24.56
C ALA A 79 -6.15 9.75 23.15
N TYR A 80 -5.11 9.47 22.36
CA TYR A 80 -5.26 8.89 21.02
C TYR A 80 -5.34 7.37 21.06
N TRP A 81 -4.99 6.74 22.18
CA TRP A 81 -4.91 5.30 22.30
C TRP A 81 -6.11 4.75 23.06
N ASN A 82 -6.79 3.79 22.45
CA ASN A 82 -7.95 3.12 23.00
C ASN A 82 -7.70 1.62 23.05
N SER A 83 -8.09 0.99 24.17
CA SER A 83 -8.06 -0.46 24.28
C SER A 83 -9.15 -1.09 23.42
N HIS A 84 -8.79 -2.11 22.64
CA HIS A 84 -9.75 -2.92 21.87
C HIS A 84 -9.85 -4.34 22.42
N GLY A 85 -8.72 -4.96 22.75
CA GLY A 85 -8.67 -6.29 23.33
C GLY A 85 -7.28 -6.64 23.85
N ALA A 86 -7.20 -7.62 24.74
CA ALA A 86 -5.95 -8.10 25.33
C ALA A 86 -6.12 -9.58 25.71
N SER A 87 -6.41 -10.42 24.72
CA SER A 87 -6.61 -11.86 24.95
C SER A 87 -5.81 -12.76 24.00
N CYS A 88 -5.52 -12.28 22.80
CA CYS A 88 -4.76 -13.02 21.81
C CYS A 88 -3.38 -13.43 22.33
N LYS A 89 -3.06 -14.72 22.16
CA LYS A 89 -1.72 -15.25 22.34
C LYS A 89 -1.14 -15.63 20.98
N LEU A 90 0.15 -15.44 20.82
CA LEU A 90 0.85 -15.64 19.56
C LEU A 90 2.04 -16.58 19.77
N ASP A 91 2.13 -17.64 18.96
CA ASP A 91 3.24 -18.59 18.95
C ASP A 91 3.92 -18.60 17.57
N HIS A 92 4.90 -19.49 17.37
CA HIS A 92 5.63 -19.64 16.11
C HIS A 92 4.76 -19.93 14.86
N ALA A 93 3.54 -20.46 15.04
CA ALA A 93 2.63 -20.79 13.95
C ALA A 93 1.58 -19.70 13.69
N GLY A 94 1.36 -18.79 14.64
CA GLY A 94 0.39 -17.70 14.54
C GLY A 94 -0.41 -17.54 15.84
N TRP A 95 -1.70 -17.20 15.72
CA TRP A 95 -2.56 -17.10 16.90
C TRP A 95 -2.75 -18.48 17.55
N VAL A 96 -2.53 -18.55 18.86
CA VAL A 96 -2.85 -19.74 19.65
C VAL A 96 -4.36 -19.99 19.57
N PRO A 97 -4.83 -21.21 19.24
CA PRO A 97 -6.25 -21.51 19.12
C PRO A 97 -7.04 -21.10 20.36
N HIS A 98 -8.19 -20.47 20.15
CA HIS A 98 -9.11 -20.00 21.19
C HIS A 98 -8.54 -18.99 22.21
N SER A 99 -7.36 -18.40 21.94
CA SER A 99 -6.81 -17.34 22.79
C SER A 99 -7.47 -15.99 22.53
N CYS A 100 -7.74 -15.67 21.27
CA CYS A 100 -8.35 -14.41 20.87
C CYS A 100 -9.85 -14.34 21.18
N SER A 101 -10.28 -13.18 21.66
CA SER A 101 -11.68 -12.84 21.90
C SER A 101 -12.44 -12.62 20.59
N ALA A 102 -13.77 -12.78 20.65
CA ALA A 102 -14.63 -12.56 19.49
C ALA A 102 -14.55 -11.11 18.95
N ILE A 103 -14.36 -10.12 19.83
CA ILE A 103 -14.24 -8.72 19.42
C ILE A 103 -12.95 -8.46 18.62
N GLU A 104 -11.84 -9.11 19.00
CA GLU A 104 -10.57 -9.01 18.27
C GLU A 104 -10.67 -9.70 16.90
N VAL A 105 -11.21 -10.92 16.85
CA VAL A 105 -11.39 -11.65 15.59
C VAL A 105 -12.32 -10.91 14.62
N ASN A 106 -13.41 -10.34 15.13
CA ASN A 106 -14.40 -9.61 14.33
C ASN A 106 -13.86 -8.30 13.72
N THR A 107 -12.69 -7.81 14.15
CA THR A 107 -12.04 -6.63 13.56
C THR A 107 -11.83 -6.76 12.05
N THR A 108 -11.63 -7.99 11.57
CA THR A 108 -11.45 -8.28 10.14
C THR A 108 -12.70 -8.80 9.46
N THR A 109 -13.84 -8.86 10.16
CA THR A 109 -15.11 -9.49 9.74
C THR A 109 -15.02 -11.01 9.44
N ASN A 110 -13.80 -11.55 9.29
CA ASN A 110 -13.54 -12.93 8.90
C ASN A 110 -12.36 -13.50 9.69
N ALA A 111 -12.60 -14.59 10.42
CA ALA A 111 -11.57 -15.28 11.19
C ALA A 111 -10.38 -15.75 10.34
N VAL A 112 -10.57 -16.07 9.06
CA VAL A 112 -9.49 -16.45 8.13
C VAL A 112 -8.52 -15.29 7.94
N ALA A 113 -9.04 -14.06 7.78
CA ALA A 113 -8.22 -12.87 7.63
C ALA A 113 -7.45 -12.56 8.92
N TRP A 114 -8.12 -12.67 10.08
CA TRP A 114 -7.45 -12.52 11.37
C TRP A 114 -6.32 -13.55 11.55
N ASN A 115 -6.57 -14.83 11.24
CA ASN A 115 -5.56 -15.88 11.34
C ASN A 115 -4.36 -15.64 10.41
N ALA A 116 -4.59 -15.14 9.19
CA ALA A 116 -3.51 -14.75 8.30
C ALA A 116 -2.65 -13.62 8.88
N ILE A 117 -3.24 -12.64 9.57
CA ILE A 117 -2.48 -11.60 10.28
C ILE A 117 -1.58 -12.26 11.34
N GLY A 118 -2.12 -13.14 12.18
CA GLY A 118 -1.35 -13.84 13.22
C GLY A 118 -0.16 -14.61 12.67
N ALA A 119 -0.38 -15.40 11.61
CA ALA A 119 0.70 -16.14 10.96
C ALA A 119 1.81 -15.21 10.41
N ASN A 120 1.43 -14.07 9.81
CA ASN A 120 2.38 -13.10 9.31
C ASN A 120 3.14 -12.38 10.44
N VAL A 121 2.48 -12.05 11.55
CA VAL A 121 3.12 -11.42 12.71
C VAL A 121 4.10 -12.40 13.34
N ALA A 122 3.70 -13.66 13.56
CA ALA A 122 4.59 -14.70 14.08
C ALA A 122 5.84 -14.91 13.22
N ALA A 123 5.66 -14.96 11.88
CA ALA A 123 6.76 -15.10 10.94
C ALA A 123 7.70 -13.88 10.97
N ARG A 124 7.15 -12.66 11.04
CA ARG A 124 7.96 -11.43 11.11
C ARG A 124 8.74 -11.28 12.41
N LEU A 125 8.15 -11.68 13.53
CA LEU A 125 8.81 -11.65 14.83
C LEU A 125 9.79 -12.81 15.04
N ALA A 126 9.80 -13.79 14.13
CA ALA A 126 10.61 -15.00 14.23
C ALA A 126 10.48 -15.68 15.61
N ILE A 127 9.23 -15.86 16.07
CA ILE A 127 8.94 -16.40 17.41
C ILE A 127 9.55 -17.80 17.55
N PRO A 128 10.38 -18.06 18.58
CA PRO A 128 10.95 -19.38 18.79
C PRO A 128 9.90 -20.46 19.02
N ALA A 129 10.16 -21.68 18.54
CA ALA A 129 9.31 -22.82 18.84
C ALA A 129 9.20 -23.03 20.37
N GLY A 130 7.97 -23.20 20.86
CA GLY A 130 7.68 -23.34 22.30
C GLY A 130 7.54 -22.02 23.08
N ALA A 131 7.83 -20.88 22.47
CA ALA A 131 7.51 -19.57 23.05
C ALA A 131 6.06 -19.17 22.73
N THR A 132 5.47 -18.39 23.63
CA THR A 132 4.14 -17.80 23.43
C THR A 132 4.17 -16.37 23.96
N TYR A 133 3.78 -15.42 23.12
CA TYR A 133 3.70 -14.00 23.46
C TYR A 133 2.25 -13.57 23.64
N SER A 134 2.04 -12.56 24.46
CA SER A 134 0.74 -11.96 24.72
C SER A 134 0.57 -10.73 23.82
N VAL A 135 -0.58 -10.62 23.17
CA VAL A 135 -0.83 -9.54 22.20
C VAL A 135 -2.03 -8.73 22.64
N SER A 136 -1.82 -7.43 22.77
CA SER A 136 -2.87 -6.44 22.99
C SER A 136 -3.24 -5.78 21.68
N THR A 137 -4.52 -5.78 21.38
CA THR A 137 -5.11 -5.11 20.23
C THR A 137 -5.58 -3.71 20.64
N CYS A 138 -5.14 -2.69 19.92
CA CYS A 138 -5.32 -1.29 20.28
C CYS A 138 -5.80 -0.48 19.08
N TRP A 139 -6.65 0.51 19.31
CA TRP A 139 -6.97 1.53 18.32
C TRP A 139 -6.18 2.80 18.62
N MET A 140 -5.58 3.37 17.59
CA MET A 140 -5.15 4.76 17.61
C MET A 140 -6.11 5.59 16.79
N GLY A 141 -6.47 6.76 17.32
CA GLY A 141 -7.49 7.60 16.72
C GLY A 141 -8.87 6.99 16.91
N ALA A 142 -9.61 6.81 15.82
CA ALA A 142 -10.99 6.33 15.80
C ALA A 142 -11.98 7.23 16.56
N THR A 143 -11.64 8.52 16.71
CA THR A 143 -12.56 9.55 17.21
C THR A 143 -12.89 10.55 16.10
N PRO A 144 -14.07 11.19 16.13
CA PRO A 144 -14.46 12.20 15.14
C PRO A 144 -13.45 13.35 15.01
N GLU A 145 -12.77 13.71 16.10
CA GLU A 145 -11.82 14.82 16.16
C GLU A 145 -10.50 14.49 15.45
N ILE A 146 -10.12 13.21 15.42
CA ILE A 146 -8.83 12.75 14.86
C ILE A 146 -8.98 12.42 13.37
N GLY A 147 -10.15 11.94 12.94
CA GLY A 147 -10.48 11.74 11.52
C GLY A 147 -9.75 10.57 10.83
N TRP A 148 -8.92 9.83 11.55
CA TRP A 148 -8.26 8.60 11.10
C TRP A 148 -8.28 7.54 12.21
N ALA A 149 -8.11 6.29 11.82
CA ALA A 149 -7.99 5.16 12.73
C ALA A 149 -6.86 4.23 12.27
N SER A 150 -6.08 3.72 13.21
CA SER A 150 -5.15 2.62 12.94
C SER A 150 -5.28 1.53 14.01
N LEU A 151 -5.19 0.29 13.57
CA LEU A 151 -5.16 -0.87 14.45
C LEU A 151 -3.70 -1.20 14.77
N GLN A 152 -3.39 -1.30 16.05
CA GLN A 152 -2.05 -1.60 16.54
C GLN A 152 -2.09 -2.93 17.28
N LEU A 153 -1.12 -3.79 17.01
CA LEU A 153 -0.90 -5.05 17.73
C LEU A 153 0.37 -4.88 18.56
N LEU A 154 0.22 -4.82 19.88
CA LEU A 154 1.32 -4.64 20.81
C LEU A 154 1.68 -5.99 21.40
N ILE A 155 2.94 -6.38 21.28
CA ILE A 155 3.43 -7.69 21.67
C ILE A 155 4.24 -7.56 22.96
N GLY A 156 3.83 -8.30 23.99
CA GLY A 156 4.56 -8.48 25.23
C GLY A 156 5.00 -9.94 25.38
N TYR A 157 6.20 -10.14 25.93
CA TYR A 157 6.79 -11.47 26.03
C TYR A 157 6.08 -12.33 27.08
N ASP A 158 5.71 -11.74 28.21
CA ASP A 158 5.15 -12.40 29.40
C ASP A 158 3.90 -11.71 29.97
N TYR A 159 3.49 -10.59 29.40
CA TYR A 159 2.30 -9.82 29.80
C TYR A 159 1.61 -9.19 28.58
N PHE A 160 0.34 -8.82 28.73
CA PHE A 160 -0.40 -8.04 27.74
C PHE A 160 -0.02 -6.56 27.88
N PRO A 161 0.68 -5.94 26.91
CA PRO A 161 1.06 -4.52 27.02
C PRO A 161 -0.18 -3.62 27.05
N THR A 162 -0.10 -2.47 27.71
CA THR A 162 -1.20 -1.51 27.60
C THR A 162 -1.11 -0.76 26.27
N CYS A 163 -2.27 -0.32 25.77
CA CYS A 163 -2.36 0.38 24.50
C CYS A 163 -1.65 1.73 24.46
N CYS A 164 -0.96 2.17 25.51
CA CYS A 164 -0.05 3.30 25.43
C CYS A 164 1.25 2.91 26.15
N PRO A 165 2.28 2.43 25.43
CA PRO A 165 3.49 1.88 26.05
C PRO A 165 4.22 2.86 26.97
N GLN A 166 4.08 4.17 26.73
CA GLN A 166 4.63 5.17 27.65
C GLN A 166 3.99 5.15 29.03
N LYS A 167 2.75 4.70 29.20
CA LYS A 167 2.14 4.53 30.53
C LYS A 167 2.71 3.35 31.29
N ASP A 168 3.22 2.33 30.60
CA ASP A 168 3.84 1.16 31.25
C ASP A 168 5.29 1.44 31.69
N GLY A 169 5.94 2.46 31.12
CA GLY A 169 7.27 2.95 31.52
C GLY A 169 7.29 4.27 32.31
N ALA A 170 6.20 5.06 32.30
CA ALA A 170 6.07 6.31 33.05
C ALA A 170 5.43 6.13 34.44
N ALA A 171 5.39 4.90 34.95
CA ALA A 171 5.12 4.61 36.34
C ALA A 171 6.42 4.48 37.15
N SER A 172 7.39 5.40 36.98
CA SER A 172 8.49 5.52 37.96
C SER A 172 9.26 6.85 37.98
N ASN A 173 8.78 7.97 37.43
CA ASN A 173 9.38 9.28 37.71
C ASN A 173 8.33 10.39 37.56
N ALA A 174 7.49 10.51 38.59
CA ALA A 174 6.91 11.79 38.95
C ALA A 174 7.99 12.62 39.64
N TYR A 175 8.62 13.52 38.88
CA TYR A 175 9.23 14.77 39.35
C TYR A 175 9.12 15.81 38.26
#